data_AF-A0A1D2N6J3-F1
#
_entry.id   AF-A0A1D2N6J3-F1
#
_cell.length_a   1.000
_cell.length_b   1.000
_cell.length_c   1.000
_cell.angle_alpha   90.00
_cell.angle_beta   90.00
_cell.angle_gamma   90.00
#
_symmetry.space_group_name_H-M   'P 1'
#
loop_
_entity.id
_entity.type
_entity.pdbx_description
1 polymer ?
#
loop_
_entity_poly.entity_id
_entity_poly.type
_entity_poly.pdbx_seq_one_letter_code
_entity_poly.pdbx_strand_id
1 'polypeptide(L)'
;MGGNTATNTSAFVPFFVPPPDPNPSYLEVYPHEANFEFDKWRGWMGQNWAISLYASLFYVCLIFSGRRWMRHRKPYNLRLPLLIWNFLLASFSIYGFTRVFPEIRYLWGINNGVHTSICFRDAHNMATVFWGWWCTLSKMVELGDTFFIVFRKQPLIFLHWYHHITVMTYCWFTYEEYDPALKLFMGMNFFVHGIMYTYYALRAAGIKVPRGFAMVITTLQIAQMIAGVAINIHSLRVKLNGGECYRQSRDIFIALAMYFSYFILFANFFINVYLGKTKRKSS
;
A
#
# COMPACT_ATOMS: atom_id res chain seq x y z
N MET A 1 -2.91 54.61 -2.08
CA MET A 1 -4.07 54.08 -1.32
C MET A 1 -5.10 53.64 -2.35
N GLY A 2 -5.62 52.42 -2.42
CA GLY A 2 -5.37 51.20 -1.68
C GLY A 2 -5.37 50.00 -2.64
N GLY A 3 -4.80 48.89 -2.16
CA GLY A 3 -4.67 47.67 -2.93
C GLY A 3 -5.98 46.90 -3.07
N ASN A 4 -5.99 45.97 -4.01
CA ASN A 4 -6.81 44.77 -3.92
C ASN A 4 -5.93 43.58 -4.30
N THR A 5 -5.58 42.83 -3.25
CA THR A 5 -5.04 41.48 -3.27
C THR A 5 -6.03 40.55 -3.94
N ALA A 6 -5.73 40.15 -5.17
CA ALA A 6 -6.36 38.98 -5.79
C ALA A 6 -5.84 37.73 -5.06
N THR A 7 -6.70 37.19 -4.20
CA THR A 7 -6.53 35.92 -3.52
C THR A 7 -6.28 34.80 -4.53
N ASN A 8 -5.11 34.20 -4.41
CA ASN A 8 -4.68 33.00 -5.11
C ASN A 8 -5.48 31.80 -4.56
N THR A 9 -6.66 31.53 -5.10
CA THR A 9 -7.36 30.25 -4.88
C THR A 9 -7.03 29.33 -6.05
N SER A 10 -6.15 28.37 -5.80
CA SER A 10 -5.87 27.22 -6.64
C SER A 10 -7.18 26.57 -7.11
N ALA A 11 -7.54 26.82 -8.38
CA ALA A 11 -8.73 26.28 -9.01
C ALA A 11 -8.59 24.76 -9.17
N PHE A 12 -9.27 24.06 -8.26
CA PHE A 12 -9.48 22.64 -8.25
C PHE A 12 -10.33 22.24 -9.47
N VAL A 13 -9.87 21.32 -10.32
CA VAL A 13 -10.70 20.76 -11.40
C VAL A 13 -11.50 19.60 -10.78
N PRO A 14 -12.84 19.70 -10.64
CA PRO A 14 -13.62 18.57 -10.17
C PRO A 14 -13.63 17.51 -11.28
N PHE A 15 -12.79 16.48 -11.13
CA PHE A 15 -12.90 15.29 -11.96
C PHE A 15 -14.25 14.64 -11.65
N PHE A 16 -15.06 14.41 -12.69
CA PHE A 16 -16.27 13.60 -12.55
C PHE A 16 -15.84 12.19 -12.12
N VAL A 17 -16.21 11.83 -10.89
CA VAL A 17 -16.02 10.48 -10.37
C VAL A 17 -17.38 9.80 -10.42
N PRO A 18 -17.56 8.75 -11.23
CA PRO A 18 -18.80 8.00 -11.27
C PRO A 18 -19.06 7.39 -9.88
N PRO A 19 -20.33 7.34 -9.42
CA PRO A 19 -20.64 6.68 -8.17
C PRO A 19 -20.27 5.19 -8.27
N PRO A 20 -19.66 4.60 -7.23
CA PRO A 20 -19.35 3.17 -7.23
C PRO A 20 -20.61 2.31 -7.33
N ASP A 21 -20.50 1.13 -7.96
CA ASP A 21 -21.61 0.17 -8.06
C ASP A 21 -22.02 -0.34 -6.66
N PRO A 22 -23.26 -0.09 -6.20
CA PRO A 22 -23.72 -0.52 -4.90
C PRO A 22 -24.13 -2.00 -4.85
N ASN A 23 -24.38 -2.64 -5.99
CA ASN A 23 -24.90 -4.02 -6.04
C ASN A 23 -24.33 -4.82 -7.23
N PRO A 24 -23.02 -5.13 -7.20
CA PRO A 24 -22.38 -5.92 -8.25
C PRO A 24 -22.87 -7.38 -8.25
N SER A 25 -23.07 -7.95 -9.43
CA SER A 25 -23.54 -9.33 -9.61
C SER A 25 -22.61 -10.43 -9.08
N TYR A 26 -21.36 -10.08 -8.80
CA TYR A 26 -20.28 -10.99 -8.42
C TYR A 26 -19.87 -10.87 -6.94
N LEU A 27 -20.50 -9.99 -6.16
CA LEU A 27 -20.17 -9.75 -4.76
C LEU A 27 -21.39 -9.21 -3.99
N GLU A 28 -21.78 -9.89 -2.92
CA GLU A 28 -22.74 -9.31 -1.98
C GLU A 28 -22.08 -8.18 -1.19
N VAL A 29 -22.57 -6.95 -1.35
CA VAL A 29 -22.11 -5.76 -0.61
C VAL A 29 -22.82 -5.70 0.73
N TYR A 30 -22.05 -5.60 1.82
CA TYR A 30 -22.63 -5.56 3.16
C TYR A 30 -23.19 -4.16 3.49
N PRO A 31 -24.16 -4.05 4.42
CA PRO A 31 -24.76 -2.76 4.77
C PRO A 31 -23.76 -1.68 5.19
N HIS A 32 -22.67 -2.03 5.87
CA HIS A 32 -21.65 -1.05 6.29
C HIS A 32 -20.74 -0.61 5.14
N GLU A 33 -20.57 -1.44 4.10
CA GLU A 33 -19.87 -1.08 2.88
C GLU A 33 -20.76 -0.21 1.98
N ALA A 34 -22.04 -0.56 1.85
CA ALA A 34 -23.02 0.18 1.04
C ALA A 34 -23.29 1.59 1.59
N ASN A 35 -23.33 1.75 2.91
CA ASN A 35 -23.57 3.03 3.58
C ASN A 35 -22.29 3.86 3.77
N PHE A 36 -21.17 3.48 3.14
CA PHE A 36 -19.92 4.22 3.25
C PHE A 36 -20.03 5.57 2.54
N GLU A 37 -19.78 6.67 3.28
CA GLU A 37 -19.81 8.04 2.76
C GLU A 37 -18.55 8.34 1.92
N PHE A 38 -18.41 7.69 0.77
CA PHE A 38 -17.22 7.75 -0.08
C PHE A 38 -16.80 9.18 -0.41
N ASP A 39 -17.71 10.03 -0.91
CA ASP A 39 -17.37 11.39 -1.32
C ASP A 39 -16.89 12.26 -0.16
N LYS A 40 -17.47 12.09 1.02
CA LYS A 40 -17.06 12.78 2.23
C LYS A 40 -15.64 12.41 2.63
N TRP A 41 -15.34 11.10 2.70
CA TRP A 41 -14.00 10.64 3.09
C TRP A 41 -12.95 10.96 2.03
N ARG A 42 -13.30 10.84 0.74
CA ARG A 42 -12.45 11.26 -0.38
C ARG A 42 -12.09 12.74 -0.28
N GLY A 43 -13.07 13.61 -0.13
CA GLY A 43 -12.85 15.05 0.01
C GLY A 43 -12.08 15.42 1.27
N TRP A 44 -12.39 14.77 2.41
CA TRP A 44 -11.67 15.00 3.66
C TRP A 44 -10.20 14.60 3.55
N MET A 45 -9.89 13.41 3.00
CA MET A 45 -8.50 12.96 2.84
C MET A 45 -7.75 13.82 1.83
N GLY A 46 -8.42 14.29 0.77
CA GLY A 46 -7.87 15.27 -0.17
C GLY A 46 -7.47 16.57 0.51
N GLN A 47 -8.36 17.18 1.28
CA GLN A 47 -8.07 18.41 2.03
C GLN A 47 -7.01 18.23 3.12
N ASN A 48 -6.91 17.00 3.67
CA ASN A 48 -6.04 16.68 4.79
C ASN A 48 -4.87 15.76 4.42
N TRP A 49 -4.45 15.73 3.15
CA TRP A 49 -3.38 14.85 2.68
C TRP A 49 -2.06 15.08 3.42
N ALA A 50 -1.82 16.32 3.88
CA ALA A 50 -0.64 16.73 4.65
C ALA A 50 -0.50 16.00 6.01
N ILE A 51 -1.59 15.42 6.54
CA ILE A 51 -1.52 14.54 7.73
C ILE A 51 -0.50 13.41 7.52
N SER A 52 -0.42 12.85 6.31
CA SER A 52 0.55 11.81 5.99
C SER A 52 2.01 12.29 6.08
N LEU A 53 2.28 13.56 5.73
CA LEU A 53 3.61 14.16 5.87
C LEU A 53 3.97 14.39 7.33
N TYR A 54 3.04 14.94 8.12
CA TYR A 54 3.24 15.15 9.55
C TYR A 54 3.44 13.81 10.29
N ALA A 55 2.65 12.79 9.94
CA ALA A 55 2.81 11.44 10.46
C ALA A 55 4.16 10.84 10.09
N SER A 56 4.63 11.04 8.85
CA SER A 56 5.95 10.58 8.39
C SER A 56 7.10 11.24 9.15
N LEU A 57 7.03 12.56 9.35
CA LEU A 57 8.03 13.30 10.10
C LEU A 57 8.07 12.84 11.56
N PHE A 58 6.90 12.72 12.19
CA PHE A 58 6.77 12.22 13.56
C PHE A 58 7.32 10.79 13.68
N TYR A 59 7.01 9.92 12.73
CA TYR A 59 7.52 8.56 12.66
C TYR A 59 9.07 8.50 12.59
N VAL A 60 9.69 9.36 11.79
CA VAL A 60 11.16 9.47 11.72
C VAL A 60 11.72 9.92 13.08
N CYS A 61 11.12 10.93 13.71
CA CYS A 61 11.50 11.36 15.06
C CYS A 61 11.39 10.23 16.08
N LEU A 62 10.33 9.42 16.02
CA LEU A 62 10.14 8.25 16.89
C LEU A 62 11.21 7.18 16.66
N ILE A 63 11.62 6.91 15.42
CA ILE A 63 12.70 5.98 15.10
C ILE A 63 14.00 6.41 15.79
N PHE A 64 14.42 7.65 15.59
CA PHE A 64 15.69 8.13 16.13
C PHE A 64 15.67 8.23 17.65
N SER A 65 14.57 8.75 18.21
CA SER A 65 14.36 8.86 19.66
C SER A 65 14.30 7.48 20.32
N GLY A 66 13.52 6.56 19.76
CA GLY A 66 13.41 5.18 20.24
C GLY A 66 14.74 4.43 20.20
N ARG A 67 15.52 4.57 19.12
CA ARG A 67 16.87 3.98 19.02
C ARG A 67 17.83 4.56 20.06
N ARG A 68 17.77 5.87 20.32
CA ARG A 68 18.58 6.53 21.36
C ARG A 68 18.21 6.00 22.74
N TRP A 69 16.91 5.95 23.05
CA TRP A 69 16.39 5.48 24.32
C TRP A 69 16.70 4.00 24.60
N MET A 70 16.64 3.15 23.57
CA MET A 70 16.97 1.73 23.70
C MET A 70 18.46 1.45 23.82
N ARG A 71 19.37 2.40 23.53
CA ARG A 71 20.82 2.16 23.50
C ARG A 71 21.33 1.49 24.78
N HIS A 72 20.93 2.00 25.93
CA HIS A 72 21.36 1.54 27.26
C HIS A 72 20.41 0.55 27.93
N ARG A 73 19.37 0.07 27.24
CA ARG A 73 18.35 -0.85 27.80
C ARG A 73 18.49 -2.26 27.22
N LYS A 74 18.01 -3.29 27.93
CA LYS A 74 17.89 -4.65 27.38
C LYS A 74 16.70 -4.71 26.39
N PRO A 75 16.74 -5.58 25.37
CA PRO A 75 15.61 -5.74 24.45
C PRO A 75 14.38 -6.25 25.19
N TYR A 76 13.20 -5.70 24.90
CA TYR A 76 11.96 -6.12 25.54
C TYR A 76 11.44 -7.44 24.94
N ASN A 77 10.81 -8.26 25.79
CA ASN A 77 10.09 -9.45 25.34
C ASN A 77 8.66 -9.08 24.92
N LEU A 78 8.50 -8.59 23.68
CA LEU A 78 7.21 -8.20 23.11
C LEU A 78 6.57 -9.31 22.27
N ARG A 79 6.84 -10.58 22.59
CA ARG A 79 6.45 -11.71 21.74
C ARG A 79 4.93 -11.85 21.58
N LEU A 80 4.18 -11.81 22.69
CA LEU A 80 2.72 -11.90 22.66
C LEU A 80 2.07 -10.68 21.98
N PRO A 81 2.43 -9.43 22.34
CA PRO A 81 1.94 -8.26 21.61
C PRO A 81 2.24 -8.30 20.11
N LEU A 82 3.45 -8.72 19.73
CA LEU A 82 3.84 -8.87 18.32
C LEU A 82 3.04 -9.96 17.61
N LEU A 83 2.73 -11.08 18.28
CA LEU A 83 1.89 -12.13 17.74
C LEU A 83 0.49 -11.59 17.43
N ILE A 84 -0.14 -10.94 18.41
CA ILE A 84 -1.48 -10.36 18.27
C ILE A 84 -1.49 -9.33 17.14
N TRP A 85 -0.50 -8.44 17.12
CA TRP A 85 -0.33 -7.42 16.09
C TRP A 85 -0.27 -8.00 14.67
N ASN A 86 0.64 -8.96 14.44
CA ASN A 86 0.77 -9.59 13.14
C ASN A 86 -0.47 -10.42 12.77
N PHE A 87 -1.11 -11.06 13.74
CA PHE A 87 -2.35 -11.80 13.50
C PHE A 87 -3.47 -10.87 13.04
N LEU A 88 -3.68 -9.74 13.73
CA LEU A 88 -4.69 -8.76 13.35
C LEU A 88 -4.42 -8.17 11.95
N LEU A 89 -3.17 -7.81 11.63
CA LEU A 89 -2.81 -7.33 10.29
C LEU A 89 -2.95 -8.39 9.21
N ALA A 90 -2.67 -9.65 9.52
CA ALA A 90 -2.90 -10.78 8.62
C ALA A 90 -4.41 -10.97 8.35
N SER A 91 -5.23 -11.04 9.40
CA SER A 91 -6.69 -11.17 9.28
C SER A 91 -7.30 -10.01 8.51
N PHE A 92 -6.89 -8.78 8.80
CA PHE A 92 -7.31 -7.59 8.07
C PHE A 92 -6.96 -7.68 6.58
N SER A 93 -5.71 -8.05 6.25
CA SER A 93 -5.27 -8.15 4.85
C SER A 93 -5.96 -9.27 4.09
N ILE A 94 -6.13 -10.45 4.72
CA ILE A 94 -6.84 -11.58 4.12
C ILE A 94 -8.31 -11.19 3.86
N TYR A 95 -8.97 -10.59 4.85
CA TYR A 95 -10.37 -10.19 4.69
C TYR A 95 -10.52 -9.12 3.62
N GLY A 96 -9.70 -8.06 3.63
CA GLY A 96 -9.68 -7.05 2.57
C GLY A 96 -9.44 -7.65 1.17
N PHE A 97 -8.54 -8.65 1.06
CA PHE A 97 -8.34 -9.37 -0.19
C PHE A 97 -9.62 -10.07 -0.68
N THR A 98 -10.34 -10.77 0.21
CA THR A 98 -11.58 -11.46 -0.17
C THR A 98 -12.69 -10.52 -0.64
N ARG A 99 -12.65 -9.25 -0.24
CA ARG A 99 -13.64 -8.24 -0.64
C ARG A 99 -13.27 -7.53 -1.94
N VAL A 100 -11.97 -7.30 -2.20
CA VAL A 100 -11.48 -6.62 -3.40
C VAL A 100 -11.28 -7.57 -4.59
N PHE A 101 -10.82 -8.79 -4.33
CA PHE A 101 -10.46 -9.75 -5.38
C PHE A 101 -11.62 -10.13 -6.33
N PRO A 102 -12.88 -10.27 -5.89
CA PRO A 102 -14.00 -10.57 -6.78
C PRO A 102 -14.17 -9.54 -7.92
N GLU A 103 -14.01 -8.25 -7.64
CA GLU A 103 -14.06 -7.19 -8.66
C GLU A 103 -12.95 -7.37 -9.70
N ILE A 104 -11.72 -7.59 -9.26
CA ILE A 104 -10.56 -7.82 -10.14
C ILE A 104 -10.81 -9.05 -11.02
N ARG A 105 -11.28 -10.14 -10.41
CA ARG A 105 -11.55 -11.41 -11.11
C ARG A 105 -12.67 -11.27 -12.13
N TYR A 106 -13.73 -10.52 -11.81
CA TYR A 106 -14.82 -10.24 -12.71
C TYR A 106 -14.33 -9.41 -13.91
N LEU A 107 -13.64 -8.30 -13.65
CA LEU A 107 -13.12 -7.43 -14.69
C LEU A 107 -12.15 -8.18 -15.62
N TRP A 108 -11.26 -9.02 -15.12
CA TRP A 108 -10.37 -9.79 -16.00
C TRP A 108 -11.08 -10.87 -16.84
N GLY A 109 -12.33 -11.20 -16.52
CA GLY A 109 -13.15 -12.13 -17.29
C GLY A 109 -13.90 -11.50 -18.47
N ILE A 110 -13.97 -10.17 -18.56
CA ILE A 110 -14.67 -9.47 -19.64
C ILE A 110 -13.70 -9.03 -20.75
N ASN A 111 -14.24 -8.80 -21.95
CA ASN A 111 -13.45 -8.31 -23.09
C ASN A 111 -12.81 -6.96 -22.76
N ASN A 112 -11.51 -6.82 -23.07
CA ASN A 112 -10.69 -5.65 -22.71
C ASN A 112 -10.62 -5.35 -21.20
N GLY A 113 -10.95 -6.33 -20.36
CA GLY A 113 -11.15 -6.16 -18.93
C GLY A 113 -9.93 -5.73 -18.12
N VAL A 114 -8.73 -6.14 -18.54
CA VAL A 114 -7.47 -5.67 -17.93
C VAL A 114 -7.29 -4.18 -18.16
N HIS A 115 -7.50 -3.71 -19.39
CA HIS A 115 -7.43 -2.27 -19.71
C HIS A 115 -8.50 -1.50 -18.92
N THR A 116 -9.74 -2.00 -18.88
CA THR A 116 -10.82 -1.41 -18.10
C THR A 116 -10.44 -1.29 -16.61
N SER A 117 -9.88 -2.35 -16.03
CA SER A 117 -9.46 -2.36 -14.62
C SER A 117 -8.33 -1.37 -14.28
N ILE A 118 -7.54 -0.96 -15.27
CA ILE A 118 -6.43 -0.02 -15.10
C ILE A 118 -6.90 1.41 -15.38
N CYS A 119 -7.67 1.63 -16.43
CA CYS A 119 -7.89 2.96 -16.99
C CYS A 119 -9.26 3.58 -16.70
N PHE A 120 -10.27 2.80 -16.29
CA PHE A 120 -11.66 3.27 -16.15
C PHE A 120 -12.19 3.15 -14.71
N ARG A 121 -12.84 4.23 -14.25
CA ARG A 121 -13.32 4.40 -12.85
C ARG A 121 -14.65 3.72 -12.59
N ASP A 122 -15.50 3.58 -13.62
CA ASP A 122 -16.84 2.98 -13.54
C ASP A 122 -16.83 1.51 -13.09
N ALA A 123 -15.65 0.91 -13.02
CA ALA A 123 -15.45 -0.47 -12.64
C ALA A 123 -15.40 -0.73 -11.13
N HIS A 124 -15.46 0.30 -10.28
CA HIS A 124 -15.40 0.15 -8.82
C HIS A 124 -16.77 -0.12 -8.20
N ASN A 125 -16.83 -1.06 -7.26
CA ASN A 125 -17.98 -1.25 -6.38
C ASN A 125 -17.78 -0.65 -4.97
N MET A 126 -18.87 -0.53 -4.22
CA MET A 126 -18.86 0.05 -2.87
C MET A 126 -17.95 -0.69 -1.89
N ALA A 127 -17.85 -2.02 -1.96
CA ALA A 127 -16.95 -2.78 -1.11
C ALA A 127 -15.48 -2.41 -1.38
N THR A 128 -15.05 -2.40 -2.64
CA THR A 128 -13.68 -2.01 -3.01
C THR A 128 -13.34 -0.59 -2.56
N VAL A 129 -14.30 0.33 -2.61
CA VAL A 129 -14.09 1.71 -2.14
C VAL A 129 -13.94 1.79 -0.63
N PHE A 130 -14.81 1.11 0.12
CA PHE A 130 -14.70 1.00 1.57
C PHE A 130 -13.37 0.36 2.00
N TRP A 131 -12.96 -0.72 1.35
CA TRP A 131 -11.69 -1.38 1.62
C TRP A 131 -10.48 -0.56 1.15
N GLY A 132 -10.63 0.25 0.11
CA GLY A 132 -9.64 1.24 -0.33
C GLY A 132 -9.35 2.28 0.75
N TRP A 133 -10.39 2.79 1.39
CA TRP A 133 -10.25 3.70 2.54
C TRP A 133 -9.49 3.04 3.68
N TRP A 134 -9.92 1.84 4.09
CA TRP A 134 -9.25 1.10 5.16
C TRP A 134 -7.80 0.73 4.82
N CYS A 135 -7.51 0.39 3.57
CA CYS A 135 -6.15 0.13 3.10
C CYS A 135 -5.25 1.35 3.27
N THR A 136 -5.76 2.55 2.95
CA THR A 136 -4.99 3.79 3.14
C THR A 136 -4.76 4.10 4.62
N LEU A 137 -5.76 3.87 5.48
CA LEU A 137 -5.60 4.03 6.93
C LEU A 137 -4.65 2.99 7.52
N SER A 138 -4.64 1.75 7.01
CA SER A 138 -3.77 0.70 7.52
C SER A 138 -2.29 1.08 7.41
N LYS A 139 -1.89 1.90 6.44
CA LYS A 139 -0.49 2.36 6.30
C LYS A 139 0.00 3.18 7.48
N MET A 140 -0.89 3.92 8.14
CA MET A 140 -0.55 4.59 9.41
C MET A 140 -0.39 3.59 10.55
N VAL A 141 -1.27 2.58 10.61
CA VAL A 141 -1.20 1.52 11.64
C VAL A 141 0.09 0.71 11.47
N GLU A 142 0.44 0.34 10.25
CA GLU A 142 1.64 -0.43 9.89
C GLU A 142 2.95 0.24 10.32
N LEU A 143 2.97 1.56 10.58
CA LEU A 143 4.13 2.23 11.21
C LEU A 143 4.50 1.62 12.56
N GLY A 144 3.54 0.99 13.25
CA GLY A 144 3.73 0.23 14.47
C GLY A 144 4.68 -0.96 14.33
N ASP A 145 4.91 -1.50 13.11
CA ASP A 145 5.90 -2.56 12.89
C ASP A 145 7.30 -2.14 13.37
N THR A 146 7.64 -0.87 13.14
CA THR A 146 8.93 -0.29 13.50
C THR A 146 9.08 -0.13 15.01
N PHE A 147 7.98 0.10 15.73
CA PHE A 147 8.00 0.10 17.19
C PHE A 147 8.52 -1.24 17.72
N PHE A 148 7.98 -2.37 17.21
CA PHE A 148 8.45 -3.69 17.63
C PHE A 148 9.91 -3.95 17.24
N ILE A 149 10.36 -3.51 16.07
CA ILE A 149 11.75 -3.65 15.64
C ILE A 149 12.69 -2.91 16.59
N VAL A 150 12.40 -1.63 16.89
CA VAL A 150 13.24 -0.77 17.73
C VAL A 150 13.29 -1.29 19.17
N PHE A 151 12.14 -1.59 19.78
CA PHE A 151 12.05 -2.01 21.18
C PHE A 151 12.57 -3.44 21.42
N ARG A 152 12.63 -4.28 20.37
CA ARG A 152 13.28 -5.60 20.41
C ARG A 152 14.76 -5.57 19.98
N LYS A 153 15.33 -4.38 19.74
CA LYS A 153 16.70 -4.18 19.22
C LYS A 153 17.01 -4.99 17.96
N GLN A 154 16.03 -5.16 17.08
CA GLN A 154 16.25 -5.79 15.78
C GLN A 154 16.84 -4.77 14.79
N PRO A 155 17.61 -5.22 13.77
CA PRO A 155 18.19 -4.32 12.79
C PRO A 155 17.10 -3.65 11.94
N LEU A 156 16.94 -2.34 12.09
CA LEU A 156 16.06 -1.54 11.25
C LEU A 156 16.79 -1.16 9.96
N ILE A 157 16.42 -1.80 8.85
CA ILE A 157 17.01 -1.59 7.52
C ILE A 157 16.39 -0.39 6.82
N PHE A 158 17.16 0.24 5.90
CA PHE A 158 16.69 1.39 5.11
C PHE A 158 15.39 1.11 4.36
N LEU A 159 15.33 -0.03 3.67
CA LEU A 159 14.17 -0.47 2.90
C LEU A 159 12.88 -0.41 3.71
N HIS A 160 12.90 -0.79 4.99
CA HIS A 160 11.73 -0.85 5.85
C HIS A 160 11.10 0.53 6.06
N TRP A 161 11.85 1.45 6.66
CA TRP A 161 11.29 2.75 7.04
C TRP A 161 11.10 3.67 5.82
N TYR A 162 11.92 3.53 4.77
CA TYR A 162 11.70 4.20 3.49
C TYR A 162 10.35 3.79 2.91
N HIS A 163 10.12 2.48 2.74
CA HIS A 163 8.87 1.93 2.21
C HIS A 163 7.64 2.42 2.98
N HIS A 164 7.65 2.32 4.31
CA HIS A 164 6.50 2.72 5.13
C HIS A 164 6.15 4.21 4.99
N ILE A 165 7.14 5.10 4.91
CA ILE A 165 6.90 6.54 4.71
C ILE A 165 6.33 6.80 3.32
N THR A 166 6.97 6.26 2.28
CA THR A 166 6.61 6.57 0.90
C THR A 166 5.26 5.98 0.51
N VAL A 167 4.94 4.74 0.91
CA VAL A 167 3.63 4.13 0.61
C VAL A 167 2.50 4.83 1.36
N MET A 168 2.70 5.21 2.64
CA MET A 168 1.69 5.94 3.40
C MET A 168 1.41 7.30 2.77
N THR A 169 2.46 8.06 2.44
CA THR A 169 2.32 9.37 1.79
C THR A 169 1.62 9.24 0.43
N TYR A 170 2.02 8.25 -0.37
CA TYR A 170 1.42 7.99 -1.67
C TYR A 170 -0.06 7.65 -1.58
N CYS A 171 -0.45 6.71 -0.71
CA CYS A 171 -1.85 6.31 -0.55
C CYS A 171 -2.75 7.47 -0.10
N TRP A 172 -2.27 8.35 0.79
CA TRP A 172 -3.03 9.53 1.22
C TRP A 172 -3.13 10.59 0.13
N PHE A 173 -2.03 10.87 -0.57
CA PHE A 173 -1.97 11.86 -1.64
C PHE A 173 -2.90 11.49 -2.81
N THR A 174 -2.90 10.21 -3.21
CA THR A 174 -3.64 9.75 -4.39
C THR A 174 -5.09 9.34 -4.10
N TYR A 175 -5.53 9.36 -2.84
CA TYR A 175 -6.86 8.89 -2.47
C TYR A 175 -7.98 9.77 -3.07
N GLU A 176 -7.79 11.09 -3.04
CA GLU A 176 -8.75 12.05 -3.61
C GLU A 176 -8.91 11.90 -5.13
N GLU A 177 -7.80 11.61 -5.80
CA GLU A 177 -7.73 11.44 -7.25
C GLU A 177 -8.47 10.21 -7.72
N TYR A 178 -8.83 9.29 -6.81
CA TYR A 178 -9.59 8.07 -7.06
C TYR A 178 -9.06 7.30 -8.28
N ASP A 179 -7.79 6.93 -8.21
CA ASP A 179 -7.09 6.22 -9.29
C ASP A 179 -7.81 4.88 -9.62
N PRO A 180 -8.29 4.65 -10.85
CA PRO A 180 -8.95 3.40 -11.21
C PRO A 180 -8.08 2.15 -10.99
N ALA A 181 -6.76 2.27 -11.10
CA ALA A 181 -5.84 1.16 -10.84
C ALA A 181 -5.66 0.84 -9.35
N LEU A 182 -6.22 1.64 -8.43
CA LEU A 182 -6.13 1.44 -6.98
C LEU A 182 -6.60 0.04 -6.56
N LYS A 183 -7.65 -0.49 -7.20
CA LYS A 183 -8.15 -1.86 -6.95
C LYS A 183 -7.04 -2.90 -7.13
N LEU A 184 -6.20 -2.76 -8.17
CA LEU A 184 -5.12 -3.69 -8.48
C LEU A 184 -3.98 -3.54 -7.48
N PHE A 185 -3.55 -2.29 -7.20
CA PHE A 185 -2.50 -2.00 -6.22
C PHE A 185 -2.86 -2.50 -4.83
N MET A 186 -4.09 -2.24 -4.40
CA MET A 186 -4.64 -2.71 -3.13
C MET A 186 -4.77 -4.23 -3.10
N GLY A 187 -5.36 -4.84 -4.13
CA GLY A 187 -5.56 -6.30 -4.19
C GLY A 187 -4.25 -7.07 -4.07
N MET A 188 -3.20 -6.66 -4.80
CA MET A 188 -1.89 -7.29 -4.67
C MET A 188 -1.23 -6.99 -3.31
N ASN A 189 -1.42 -5.80 -2.75
CA ASN A 189 -0.90 -5.48 -1.42
C ASN A 189 -1.54 -6.36 -0.34
N PHE A 190 -2.86 -6.47 -0.30
CA PHE A 190 -3.57 -7.32 0.65
C PHE A 190 -3.18 -8.78 0.53
N PHE A 191 -3.01 -9.29 -0.69
CA PHE A 191 -2.55 -10.65 -0.92
C PHE A 191 -1.17 -10.90 -0.30
N VAL A 192 -0.19 -10.06 -0.64
CA VAL A 192 1.19 -10.22 -0.16
C VAL A 192 1.30 -9.95 1.34
N HIS A 193 0.61 -8.93 1.86
CA HIS A 193 0.57 -8.62 3.29
C HIS A 193 -0.11 -9.71 4.11
N GLY A 194 -1.19 -10.32 3.59
CA GLY A 194 -1.84 -11.46 4.24
C GLY A 194 -0.85 -12.62 4.46
N ILE A 195 -0.06 -12.96 3.44
CA ILE A 195 0.97 -14.01 3.54
C ILE A 195 2.13 -13.58 4.46
N MET A 196 2.63 -12.35 4.29
CA MET A 196 3.77 -11.82 5.05
C MET A 196 3.48 -11.73 6.56
N TYR A 197 2.34 -11.15 6.94
CA TYR A 197 1.97 -11.01 8.34
C TYR A 197 1.59 -12.35 8.97
N THR A 198 0.99 -13.27 8.20
CA THR A 198 0.79 -14.66 8.68
C THR A 198 2.13 -15.30 9.01
N TYR A 199 3.14 -15.15 8.14
CA TYR A 199 4.49 -15.64 8.41
C TYR A 199 5.08 -15.01 9.68
N TYR A 200 4.96 -13.69 9.87
CA TYR A 200 5.45 -13.03 11.08
C TYR A 200 4.71 -13.44 12.34
N ALA A 201 3.40 -13.67 12.27
CA ALA A 201 2.60 -14.21 13.37
C ALA A 201 3.10 -15.61 13.76
N LEU A 202 3.29 -16.52 12.80
CA LEU A 202 3.84 -17.86 13.07
C LEU A 202 5.23 -17.80 13.72
N ARG A 203 6.10 -16.90 13.23
CA ARG A 203 7.42 -16.67 13.83
C ARG A 203 7.34 -16.11 15.24
N ALA A 204 6.40 -15.19 15.51
CA ALA A 204 6.15 -14.66 16.85
C ALA A 204 5.54 -15.71 17.79
N ALA A 205 4.73 -16.65 17.29
CA ALA A 205 4.27 -17.82 18.04
C ALA A 205 5.41 -18.81 18.38
N GLY A 206 6.59 -18.65 17.79
CA GLY A 206 7.77 -19.52 17.98
C GLY A 206 7.79 -20.75 17.09
N ILE A 207 6.92 -20.78 16.09
CA ILE A 207 6.89 -21.86 15.11
C ILE A 207 8.11 -21.68 14.20
N LYS A 208 8.90 -22.76 14.06
CA LYS A 208 10.09 -22.78 13.19
C LYS A 208 9.64 -22.90 11.73
N VAL A 209 9.37 -21.76 11.10
CA VAL A 209 9.06 -21.73 9.66
C VAL A 209 10.34 -21.89 8.83
N PRO A 210 10.37 -22.77 7.81
CA PRO A 210 11.53 -22.95 6.94
C PRO A 210 11.95 -21.67 6.23
N ARG A 211 13.26 -21.55 5.94
CA ARG A 211 13.81 -20.40 5.21
C ARG A 211 13.22 -20.25 3.79
N GLY A 212 12.78 -21.36 3.18
CA GLY A 212 12.10 -21.37 1.88
C GLY A 212 10.88 -20.46 1.84
N PHE A 213 10.08 -20.43 2.90
CA PHE A 213 8.90 -19.56 2.97
C PHE A 213 9.27 -18.07 2.95
N ALA A 214 10.34 -17.69 3.66
CA ALA A 214 10.82 -16.31 3.63
C ALA A 214 11.27 -15.90 2.21
N MET A 215 11.89 -16.82 1.46
CA MET A 215 12.24 -16.59 0.05
C MET A 215 11.00 -16.40 -0.81
N VAL A 216 9.99 -17.26 -0.68
CA VAL A 216 8.71 -17.14 -1.41
C VAL A 216 8.07 -15.78 -1.15
N ILE A 217 8.02 -15.32 0.10
CA ILE A 217 7.48 -14.00 0.46
C ILE A 217 8.24 -12.89 -0.25
N THR A 218 9.58 -12.89 -0.20
CA THR A 218 10.37 -11.87 -0.88
C THR A 218 10.20 -11.93 -2.40
N THR A 219 10.06 -13.13 -2.98
CA THR A 219 9.77 -13.29 -4.41
C THR A 219 8.39 -12.73 -4.77
N LEU A 220 7.36 -12.96 -3.95
CA LEU A 220 6.04 -12.37 -4.14
C LEU A 220 6.06 -10.85 -4.05
N GLN A 221 6.83 -10.29 -3.11
CA GLN A 221 7.04 -8.83 -3.00
C GLN A 221 7.71 -8.25 -4.25
N ILE A 222 8.73 -8.92 -4.79
CA ILE A 222 9.39 -8.49 -6.04
C ILE A 222 8.42 -8.57 -7.22
N ALA A 223 7.65 -9.67 -7.33
CA ALA A 223 6.64 -9.83 -8.37
C ALA A 223 5.56 -8.73 -8.29
N GLN A 224 5.14 -8.35 -7.09
CA GLN A 224 4.23 -7.23 -6.84
C GLN A 224 4.82 -5.90 -7.38
N MET A 225 6.12 -5.66 -7.19
CA MET A 225 6.75 -4.44 -7.73
C MET A 225 6.80 -4.43 -9.25
N ILE A 226 7.13 -5.58 -9.86
CA ILE A 226 7.14 -5.74 -11.33
C ILE A 226 5.73 -5.50 -11.90
N ALA A 227 4.69 -6.10 -11.28
CA ALA A 227 3.31 -5.88 -11.67
C ALA A 227 2.91 -4.40 -11.57
N GLY A 228 3.32 -3.72 -10.47
CA GLY A 228 3.09 -2.29 -10.29
C GLY A 228 3.76 -1.43 -11.37
N VAL A 229 5.00 -1.74 -11.74
CA VAL A 229 5.70 -1.08 -12.86
C VAL A 229 4.96 -1.34 -14.19
N ALA A 230 4.54 -2.57 -14.44
CA ALA A 230 3.83 -2.93 -15.68
C ALA A 230 2.50 -2.20 -15.84
N ILE A 231 1.70 -2.08 -14.76
CA ILE A 231 0.42 -1.33 -14.75
C ILE A 231 0.67 0.15 -15.12
N ASN A 232 1.71 0.76 -14.55
CA ASN A 232 2.04 2.16 -14.82
C ASN A 232 2.59 2.37 -16.24
N ILE A 233 3.44 1.46 -16.75
CA ILE A 233 3.91 1.50 -18.14
C ILE A 233 2.75 1.34 -19.12
N HIS A 234 1.80 0.43 -18.85
CA HIS A 234 0.61 0.26 -19.68
C HIS A 234 -0.20 1.55 -19.73
N SER A 235 -0.46 2.16 -18.57
CA SER A 235 -1.20 3.43 -18.47
C SER A 235 -0.52 4.56 -19.25
N LEU A 236 0.81 4.65 -19.16
CA LEU A 236 1.60 5.63 -19.90
C LEU A 236 1.53 5.38 -21.42
N ARG A 237 1.66 4.12 -21.87
CA ARG A 237 1.56 3.76 -23.29
C ARG A 237 0.20 4.10 -23.88
N VAL A 238 -0.88 3.79 -23.17
CA VAL A 238 -2.26 4.12 -23.61
C VAL A 238 -2.38 5.63 -23.82
N LYS A 239 -1.92 6.43 -22.84
CA LYS A 239 -1.96 7.90 -22.94
C LYS A 239 -1.09 8.46 -24.08
N LEU A 240 0.13 7.96 -24.24
CA LEU A 240 1.04 8.42 -25.30
C LEU A 240 0.52 8.09 -26.71
N ASN A 241 -0.24 7.01 -26.84
CA ASN A 241 -0.88 6.61 -28.10
C ASN A 241 -2.23 7.31 -28.34
N GLY A 242 -2.62 8.27 -27.49
CA GLY A 242 -3.89 8.99 -27.60
C GLY A 242 -5.12 8.20 -27.15
N GLY A 243 -4.94 7.08 -26.44
CA GLY A 243 -6.02 6.27 -25.89
C GLY A 243 -6.61 6.86 -24.61
N GLU A 244 -7.85 6.48 -24.30
CA GLU A 244 -8.56 6.94 -23.10
C GLU A 244 -8.07 6.23 -21.84
N CYS A 245 -7.53 6.99 -20.89
CA CYS A 245 -7.15 6.49 -19.57
C CYS A 245 -7.32 7.58 -18.50
N TYR A 246 -8.24 7.36 -17.56
CA TYR A 246 -8.66 8.34 -16.56
C TYR A 246 -7.74 8.45 -15.33
N ARG A 247 -6.62 7.73 -15.33
CA ARG A 247 -5.54 7.89 -14.33
C ARG A 247 -4.83 9.22 -14.56
N GLN A 248 -4.43 9.98 -13.54
CA GLN A 248 -3.70 11.23 -13.80
C GLN A 248 -2.24 10.95 -14.16
N SER A 249 -1.64 11.78 -15.03
CA SER A 249 -0.26 11.56 -15.48
C SER A 249 0.74 11.71 -14.33
N ARG A 250 0.49 12.66 -13.42
CA ARG A 250 1.27 12.86 -12.20
C ARG A 250 1.36 11.57 -11.38
N ASP A 251 0.23 10.94 -11.12
CA ASP A 251 0.12 9.76 -10.24
C ASP A 251 0.83 8.58 -10.88
N ILE A 252 0.69 8.41 -12.19
CA ILE A 252 1.43 7.40 -12.96
C ILE A 252 2.94 7.59 -12.77
N PHE A 253 3.47 8.81 -12.89
CA PHE A 253 4.90 9.07 -12.74
C PHE A 253 5.39 8.85 -11.30
N ILE A 254 4.64 9.33 -10.30
CA ILE A 254 4.96 9.13 -8.88
C ILE A 254 4.94 7.63 -8.54
N ALA A 255 3.89 6.92 -8.96
CA ALA A 255 3.75 5.48 -8.76
C ALA A 255 4.87 4.71 -9.43
N LEU A 256 5.21 5.05 -10.67
CA LEU A 256 6.32 4.42 -11.41
C LEU A 256 7.64 4.59 -10.67
N ALA A 257 7.96 5.81 -10.23
CA ALA A 257 9.17 6.09 -9.46
C ALA A 257 9.21 5.28 -8.15
N MET A 258 8.09 5.27 -7.41
CA MET A 258 7.95 4.52 -6.16
C MET A 258 8.15 3.00 -6.39
N TYR A 259 7.39 2.39 -7.28
CA TYR A 259 7.46 0.95 -7.56
C TYR A 259 8.82 0.52 -8.11
N PHE A 260 9.44 1.36 -8.96
CA PHE A 260 10.78 1.11 -9.47
C PHE A 260 11.85 1.17 -8.36
N SER A 261 11.75 2.16 -7.45
CA SER A 261 12.66 2.24 -6.31
C SER A 261 12.55 1.01 -5.40
N TYR A 262 11.32 0.53 -5.15
CA TYR A 262 11.07 -0.66 -4.34
C TYR A 262 11.62 -1.91 -5.03
N PHE A 263 11.41 -2.06 -6.34
CA PHE A 263 11.98 -3.17 -7.10
C PHE A 263 13.49 -3.28 -6.90
N ILE A 264 14.23 -2.16 -7.04
CA ILE A 264 15.68 -2.14 -6.83
C ILE A 264 16.03 -2.54 -5.40
N LEU A 265 15.36 -1.96 -4.39
CA LEU A 265 15.66 -2.22 -2.99
C LEU A 265 15.36 -3.67 -2.58
N PHE A 266 14.24 -4.24 -3.03
CA PHE A 266 13.88 -5.64 -2.77
C PHE A 266 14.78 -6.62 -3.53
N ALA A 267 15.14 -6.33 -4.78
CA ALA A 267 16.10 -7.14 -5.54
C ALA A 267 17.47 -7.15 -4.84
N ASN A 268 17.96 -5.98 -4.42
CA ASN A 268 19.20 -5.86 -3.66
C ASN A 268 19.14 -6.62 -2.32
N PHE A 269 18.03 -6.50 -1.59
CA PHE A 269 17.78 -7.29 -0.38
C PHE A 269 17.82 -8.80 -0.65
N PHE A 270 17.14 -9.26 -1.70
CA PHE A 270 17.09 -10.68 -2.06
C PHE A 270 18.49 -11.22 -2.40
N ILE A 271 19.25 -10.49 -3.21
CA ILE A 271 20.63 -10.85 -3.57
C ILE A 271 21.48 -10.95 -2.31
N ASN A 272 21.48 -9.94 -1.44
CA ASN A 272 22.34 -9.94 -0.25
C ASN A 272 21.97 -11.02 0.77
N VAL A 273 20.67 -11.26 1.00
CA VAL A 273 20.21 -12.18 2.03
C VAL A 273 20.26 -13.63 1.56
N TYR A 274 19.86 -13.92 0.33
CA TYR A 274 19.68 -15.30 -0.15
C TYR A 274 20.82 -15.78 -1.05
N LEU A 275 21.35 -14.94 -1.94
CA LEU A 275 22.38 -15.34 -2.90
C LEU A 275 23.81 -15.01 -2.43
N GLY A 276 23.99 -13.90 -1.69
CA GLY A 276 25.30 -13.42 -1.23
C GLY A 276 25.98 -14.33 -0.22
N LYS A 277 25.21 -15.13 0.53
CA LYS A 277 25.77 -16.15 1.45
C LYS A 277 26.36 -17.36 0.74
N THR A 278 25.98 -17.63 -0.50
CA THR A 278 26.51 -18.75 -1.29
C THR A 278 27.96 -18.49 -1.73
N LYS A 279 28.31 -17.23 -2.05
CA LYS A 279 29.71 -16.84 -2.38
C LYS A 279 30.70 -16.97 -1.22
N ARG A 280 30.25 -16.95 0.04
CA ARG A 280 31.14 -17.04 1.23
C ARG A 280 31.40 -18.48 1.70
N LYS A 281 30.84 -19.47 1.02
CA LYS A 281 31.10 -20.90 1.24
C LYS A 281 31.95 -21.54 0.13
N SER A 282 32.35 -20.77 -0.87
CA SER A 282 33.16 -21.21 -2.01
C SER A 282 34.46 -20.43 -2.17
N SER A 283 34.95 -19.80 -1.10
CA SER A 283 36.24 -19.10 -1.06
C SER A 283 36.95 -19.38 0.24
#